data_AF-A0A6H5IT55-F1
#
_entry.id   AF-A0A6H5IT55-F1
#
_cell.length_a   1.000
_cell.length_b   1.000
_cell.length_c   1.000
_cell.angle_alpha   90.00
_cell.angle_beta   90.00
_cell.angle_gamma   90.00
#
_symmetry.space_group_name_H-M   'P 1'
#
loop_
_entity.id
_entity.type
_entity.pdbx_description
1 polymer ?
#
loop_
_entity_poly.entity_id
_entity_poly.type
_entity_poly.pdbx_seq_one_letter_code
_entity_poly.pdbx_strand_id
1 'polypeptide(L)'
;MDYIIDLQGYVCPDGKFLPKEIAVVSLLLHSSSNWIISPPDDYLNYSTEVRKCIELYSQKVHGIQWPEGSVCADKLYAHLKNILLSANNIYIFVDSSSKKTFLEILLGRKVVNLCKFLCPAASILCREFDFKTTCLEHMLKSEIRLSREFQCALNNCRLYKRWVLQVTRNHIRPRNEIDSNTVYAALRDHLRRNNPDGELELSSEDEGEPEELFGINAEDLNPPERARFYNDRPAAA
;
A
#
# COMPACT_ATOMS: atom_id res chain seq x y z
N MET A 1 8.49 10.56 -15.59
CA MET A 1 8.28 9.09 -15.51
C MET A 1 7.25 8.78 -14.44
N ASP A 2 6.47 7.72 -14.61
CA ASP A 2 5.47 7.29 -13.63
C ASP A 2 5.94 6.11 -12.78
N TYR A 3 5.51 6.10 -11.52
CA TYR A 3 5.87 5.06 -10.55
C TYR A 3 4.65 4.53 -9.82
N ILE A 4 4.66 3.24 -9.50
CA ILE A 4 3.80 2.61 -8.51
C ILE A 4 4.59 2.49 -7.20
N ILE A 5 3.97 2.87 -6.09
CA ILE A 5 4.52 2.72 -4.74
C ILE A 5 3.52 1.95 -3.88
N ASP A 6 4.03 1.10 -3.01
CA ASP A 6 3.27 0.48 -1.92
C ASP A 6 4.10 0.49 -0.64
N LEU A 7 3.38 0.51 0.48
CA LEU A 7 3.93 0.58 1.83
C LEU A 7 3.30 -0.54 2.66
N GLN A 8 4.14 -1.33 3.31
CA GLN A 8 3.74 -2.22 4.41
C GLN A 8 4.30 -1.69 5.71
N GLY A 9 3.56 -1.84 6.79
CA GLY A 9 3.93 -1.26 8.07
C GLY A 9 2.84 -1.46 9.12
N TYR A 10 2.98 -0.74 10.21
CA TYR A 10 2.11 -0.82 11.37
C TYR A 10 1.14 0.37 11.37
N VAL A 11 -0.15 0.11 11.51
CA VAL A 11 -1.14 1.17 11.77
C VAL A 11 -1.35 1.21 13.28
N CYS A 12 -0.77 2.23 13.93
CA CYS A 12 -0.83 2.39 15.37
C CYS A 12 -2.22 2.82 15.84
N PRO A 13 -2.60 2.52 17.10
CA PRO A 13 -3.88 2.93 17.67
C PRO A 13 -4.13 4.44 17.66
N ASP A 14 -3.06 5.25 17.64
CA ASP A 14 -3.11 6.71 17.53
C ASP A 14 -3.29 7.21 16.08
N GLY A 15 -3.57 6.31 15.14
CA GLY A 15 -3.76 6.62 13.72
C GLY A 15 -2.47 6.77 12.92
N LYS A 16 -1.30 6.73 13.57
CA LYS A 16 -0.02 6.87 12.88
C LYS A 16 0.33 5.62 12.09
N PHE A 17 0.95 5.82 10.93
CA PHE A 17 1.52 4.75 10.14
C PHE A 17 3.03 4.69 10.35
N LEU A 18 3.54 3.55 10.80
CA LEU A 18 4.96 3.26 10.93
C LEU A 18 5.39 2.33 9.77
N PRO A 19 6.04 2.86 8.72
CA PRO A 19 6.41 2.04 7.57
C PRO A 19 7.49 1.02 7.95
N LYS A 20 7.36 -0.19 7.44
CA LYS A 20 8.30 -1.29 7.63
C LYS A 20 8.93 -1.80 6.34
N GLU A 21 8.18 -1.78 5.25
CA GLU A 21 8.67 -2.08 3.91
C GLU A 21 8.11 -1.05 2.94
N ILE A 22 8.96 -0.59 2.02
CA ILE A 22 8.57 0.30 0.92
C ILE A 22 9.04 -0.34 -0.37
N ALA A 23 8.19 -0.33 -1.39
CA ALA A 23 8.58 -0.69 -2.74
C ALA A 23 8.22 0.42 -3.72
N VAL A 24 9.09 0.58 -4.72
CA VAL A 24 8.92 1.53 -5.83
C VAL A 24 9.16 0.76 -7.12
N VAL A 25 8.19 0.82 -8.03
CA VAL A 25 8.25 0.16 -9.34
C VAL A 25 8.00 1.20 -10.42
N SER A 26 8.92 1.30 -11.38
CA SER A 26 8.67 2.13 -12.56
C SER A 26 7.50 1.55 -13.36
N LEU A 27 6.57 2.40 -13.80
CA LEU A 27 5.45 1.94 -14.60
C LEU A 27 5.88 1.43 -15.99
N LEU A 28 6.84 2.11 -16.63
CA LEU A 28 7.23 1.82 -18.02
C LEU A 28 8.58 1.10 -18.14
N LEU A 29 9.53 1.35 -17.24
CA LEU A 29 10.81 0.63 -17.24
C LEU A 29 10.72 -0.68 -16.45
N HIS A 30 11.69 -1.56 -16.66
CA HIS A 30 11.81 -2.83 -15.93
C HIS A 30 12.50 -2.68 -14.56
N SER A 31 12.59 -1.45 -14.03
CA SER A 31 13.22 -1.17 -12.75
C SER A 31 12.23 -1.28 -11.59
N SER A 32 12.68 -1.92 -10.52
CA SER A 32 12.00 -2.00 -9.24
C SER A 32 13.01 -1.98 -8.10
N SER A 33 12.63 -1.42 -6.97
CA SER A 33 13.42 -1.44 -5.74
C SER A 33 12.50 -1.60 -4.54
N ASN A 34 12.96 -2.30 -3.51
CA ASN A 34 12.27 -2.42 -2.24
C ASN A 34 13.28 -2.33 -1.10
N TRP A 35 12.81 -1.86 0.06
CA TRP A 35 13.63 -1.68 1.24
C TRP A 35 12.85 -2.10 2.49
N ILE A 36 13.54 -2.78 3.40
CA ILE A 36 13.04 -3.07 4.75
C ILE A 36 13.65 -2.06 5.72
N ILE A 37 12.78 -1.31 6.39
CA ILE A 37 13.17 -0.21 7.26
C ILE A 37 13.54 -0.76 8.64
N SER A 38 14.73 -0.41 9.10
CA SER A 38 15.15 -0.66 10.49
C SER A 38 14.29 0.16 11.44
N PRO A 39 13.91 -0.40 12.60
CA PRO A 39 13.10 0.34 13.57
C PRO A 39 13.82 1.61 14.03
N PRO A 40 13.10 2.73 14.23
CA PRO A 40 13.73 3.99 14.65
C PRO A 40 14.14 3.96 16.13
N ASP A 41 13.50 3.13 16.94
CA ASP A 41 13.70 3.03 18.39
C ASP A 41 13.59 1.58 18.89
N ASP A 42 14.04 1.36 20.13
CA ASP A 42 13.85 0.09 20.82
C ASP A 42 12.35 -0.23 20.96
N TYR A 43 12.01 -1.51 20.77
CA TYR A 43 10.66 -2.03 20.97
C TYR A 43 10.08 -1.67 22.33
N LEU A 44 10.91 -1.64 23.38
CA LEU A 44 10.49 -1.33 24.75
C LEU A 44 10.13 0.15 24.97
N ASN A 45 10.48 1.04 24.05
CA ASN A 45 10.14 2.46 24.13
C ASN A 45 8.67 2.73 23.73
N TYR A 46 7.97 1.74 23.16
CA TYR A 46 6.59 1.88 22.70
C TYR A 46 5.57 1.45 23.76
N SER A 47 4.38 2.08 23.72
CA SER A 47 3.26 1.68 24.58
C SER A 47 2.86 0.22 24.37
N THR A 48 2.19 -0.37 25.35
CA THR A 48 1.74 -1.77 25.26
C THR A 48 0.81 -2.01 24.07
N GLU A 49 -0.01 -1.04 23.71
CA GLU A 49 -0.96 -1.10 22.59
C GLU A 49 -0.22 -1.06 21.25
N VAL A 50 0.76 -0.19 21.09
CA VAL A 50 1.61 -0.13 19.89
C VAL A 50 2.41 -1.42 19.75
N ARG A 51 2.97 -1.94 20.85
CA ARG A 51 3.70 -3.21 20.88
C ARG A 51 2.84 -4.40 20.44
N LYS A 52 1.59 -4.49 20.89
CA LYS A 52 0.62 -5.49 20.43
C LYS A 52 0.31 -5.34 18.93
N CYS A 53 0.18 -4.10 18.44
CA CYS A 53 0.00 -3.84 17.01
C CYS A 53 1.21 -4.34 16.19
N ILE A 54 2.42 -4.00 16.63
CA ILE A 54 3.67 -4.47 16.00
C ILE A 54 3.70 -6.00 15.91
N GLU A 55 3.39 -6.70 17.00
CA GLU A 55 3.33 -8.17 17.03
C GLU A 55 2.30 -8.73 16.04
N LEU A 56 1.08 -8.19 16.05
CA LEU A 56 -0.01 -8.64 15.17
C LEU A 56 0.39 -8.53 13.70
N TYR A 57 0.86 -7.37 13.26
CA TYR A 57 1.24 -7.12 11.88
C TYR A 57 2.49 -7.93 11.47
N SER A 58 3.46 -8.06 12.36
CA SER A 58 4.66 -8.87 12.13
C SER A 58 4.35 -10.36 11.98
N GLN A 59 3.28 -10.86 12.60
CA GLN A 59 2.92 -12.28 12.58
C GLN A 59 1.84 -12.66 11.56
N LYS A 60 0.95 -11.72 11.22
CA LYS A 60 -0.28 -11.98 10.46
C LYS A 60 -0.38 -11.20 9.15
N VAL A 61 0.30 -10.06 9.04
CA VAL A 61 0.15 -9.17 7.87
C VAL A 61 1.37 -9.27 6.95
N HIS A 62 2.47 -8.62 7.31
CA HIS A 62 3.64 -8.51 6.43
C HIS A 62 4.78 -9.44 6.82
N GLY A 63 4.73 -10.14 7.96
CA GLY A 63 5.74 -11.17 8.28
C GLY A 63 7.13 -10.66 8.64
N ILE A 64 7.31 -9.34 8.76
CA ILE A 64 8.59 -8.68 9.07
C ILE A 64 8.58 -8.32 10.55
N GLN A 65 9.48 -8.92 11.32
CA GLN A 65 9.69 -8.68 12.74
C GLN A 65 10.26 -7.28 12.96
N TRP A 66 9.98 -6.74 14.15
CA TRP A 66 10.42 -5.41 14.55
C TRP A 66 11.93 -5.14 14.34
N PRO A 67 12.87 -6.00 14.79
CA PRO A 67 14.30 -5.72 14.67
C PRO A 67 14.86 -5.90 13.26
N GLU A 68 14.10 -6.51 12.34
CA GLU A 68 14.58 -6.71 10.97
C GLU A 68 14.64 -5.38 10.20
N GLY A 69 15.48 -5.31 9.18
CA GLY A 69 15.63 -4.12 8.33
C GLY A 69 17.08 -3.67 8.25
N SER A 70 17.46 -3.21 7.07
CA SER A 70 18.83 -2.85 6.73
C SER A 70 19.00 -1.36 6.42
N VAL A 71 17.91 -0.59 6.41
CA VAL A 71 17.92 0.81 6.00
C VAL A 71 17.26 1.68 7.06
N CYS A 72 17.98 2.70 7.50
CA CYS A 72 17.45 3.75 8.36
C CYS A 72 16.41 4.60 7.61
N ALA A 73 15.30 4.90 8.28
CA ALA A 73 14.18 5.66 7.73
C ALA A 73 14.62 7.00 7.11
N ASP A 74 15.37 7.83 7.83
CA ASP A 74 15.77 9.16 7.37
C ASP A 74 16.56 9.13 6.06
N LYS A 75 17.51 8.17 5.95
CA LYS A 75 18.31 7.98 4.74
C LYS A 75 17.44 7.50 3.58
N LEU A 76 16.53 6.56 3.83
CA LEU A 76 15.60 6.07 2.82
C LEU A 76 14.68 7.18 2.33
N TYR A 77 14.17 8.01 3.23
CA TYR A 77 13.25 9.10 2.91
C TYR A 77 13.90 10.16 2.03
N ALA A 78 15.13 10.56 2.35
CA ALA A 78 15.91 11.45 1.50
C ALA A 78 16.16 10.82 0.11
N HIS A 79 16.47 9.52 0.08
CA HIS A 79 16.69 8.80 -1.18
C HIS A 79 15.42 8.70 -2.04
N LEU A 80 14.27 8.39 -1.43
CA LEU A 80 12.98 8.31 -2.12
C LEU A 80 12.58 9.65 -2.72
N LYS A 81 12.74 10.75 -1.97
CA LYS A 81 12.53 12.12 -2.49
C LYS A 81 13.35 12.37 -3.75
N ASN A 82 14.62 11.96 -3.75
CA ASN A 82 15.50 12.17 -4.90
C ASN A 82 15.10 11.32 -6.12
N ILE A 83 14.78 10.03 -5.94
CA ILE A 83 14.34 9.16 -7.04
C ILE A 83 13.03 9.66 -7.66
N LEU A 84 12.12 10.15 -6.81
CA LEU A 84 10.75 10.49 -7.21
C LEU A 84 10.58 11.97 -7.55
N LEU A 85 11.65 12.77 -7.46
CA LEU A 85 11.62 14.20 -7.73
C LEU A 85 11.11 14.50 -9.15
N SER A 86 11.62 13.76 -10.15
CA SER A 86 11.24 13.89 -11.56
C SER A 86 10.08 12.98 -11.97
N ALA A 87 9.35 12.41 -11.00
CA ALA A 87 8.16 11.63 -11.31
C ALA A 87 7.05 12.55 -11.85
N ASN A 88 6.37 12.15 -12.93
CA ASN A 88 5.19 12.88 -13.39
C ASN A 88 4.02 12.50 -12.48
N ASN A 89 3.74 11.19 -12.38
CA ASN A 89 2.75 10.64 -11.46
C ASN A 89 3.35 9.58 -10.54
N ILE A 90 2.80 9.53 -9.32
CA ILE A 90 3.09 8.51 -8.32
C ILE A 90 1.76 7.89 -7.93
N TYR A 91 1.59 6.61 -8.21
CA TYR A 91 0.37 5.86 -7.95
C TYR A 91 0.55 5.01 -6.71
N ILE A 92 -0.48 4.97 -5.87
CA ILE A 92 -0.56 4.13 -4.68
C ILE A 92 -1.95 3.50 -4.62
N PHE A 93 -2.07 2.29 -4.08
CA PHE A 93 -3.37 1.73 -3.71
C PHE A 93 -3.55 1.86 -2.21
N VAL A 94 -4.56 2.62 -1.76
CA VAL A 94 -4.92 2.67 -0.34
C VAL A 94 -6.43 2.70 -0.16
N ASP A 95 -6.92 1.83 0.71
CA ASP A 95 -8.29 1.85 1.23
C ASP A 95 -8.46 2.93 2.32
N SER A 96 -7.40 3.20 3.07
CA SER A 96 -7.32 4.10 4.22
C SER A 96 -6.40 5.30 3.95
N SER A 97 -6.73 6.46 4.52
CA SER A 97 -6.02 7.72 4.26
C SER A 97 -4.58 7.72 4.81
N SER A 98 -4.28 7.03 5.91
CA SER A 98 -2.99 7.13 6.61
C SER A 98 -1.76 6.86 5.74
N LYS A 99 -1.79 5.85 4.87
CA LYS A 99 -0.66 5.53 3.97
C LYS A 99 -0.46 6.60 2.89
N LYS A 100 -1.56 7.13 2.33
CA LYS A 100 -1.51 8.23 1.35
C LYS A 100 -0.99 9.49 2.03
N THR A 101 -1.55 9.89 3.17
CA THR A 101 -1.12 11.07 3.92
C THR A 101 0.35 10.98 4.30
N PHE A 102 0.80 9.82 4.78
CA PHE A 102 2.23 9.58 5.05
C PHE A 102 3.09 9.82 3.80
N LEU A 103 2.71 9.26 2.66
CA LEU A 103 3.49 9.38 1.43
C LEU A 103 3.48 10.81 0.87
N GLU A 104 2.36 11.53 0.95
CA GLU A 104 2.25 12.92 0.50
C GLU A 104 3.08 13.86 1.37
N ILE A 105 3.08 13.68 2.69
CA ILE A 105 3.97 14.40 3.63
C ILE A 105 5.43 14.06 3.32
N LEU A 106 5.74 12.78 3.16
CA LEU A 106 7.08 12.30 2.87
C LEU A 106 7.61 12.91 1.57
N LEU A 107 6.81 12.99 0.51
CA LEU A 107 7.27 13.45 -0.81
C LEU A 107 7.06 14.96 -1.04
N GLY A 108 6.29 15.63 -0.19
CA GLY A 108 5.92 17.03 -0.36
C GLY A 108 5.06 17.28 -1.61
N ARG A 109 4.31 16.28 -2.07
CA ARG A 109 3.45 16.35 -3.26
C ARG A 109 2.34 15.32 -3.23
N LYS A 110 1.26 15.58 -3.96
CA LYS A 110 0.11 14.67 -4.08
C LYS A 110 0.47 13.36 -4.77
N VAL A 111 -0.20 12.29 -4.37
CA VAL A 111 -0.13 10.96 -5.01
C VAL A 111 -1.51 10.52 -5.51
N VAL A 112 -1.52 9.72 -6.56
CA VAL A 112 -2.74 9.25 -7.22
C VAL A 112 -3.20 7.94 -6.59
N ASN A 113 -4.35 7.95 -5.92
CA ASN A 113 -4.91 6.73 -5.32
C ASN A 113 -5.63 5.87 -6.39
N LEU A 114 -5.09 4.68 -6.66
CA LEU A 114 -5.63 3.71 -7.60
C LEU A 114 -7.01 3.17 -7.20
N CYS A 115 -7.35 3.15 -5.91
CA CYS A 115 -8.68 2.75 -5.45
C CYS A 115 -9.79 3.62 -6.06
N LYS A 116 -9.51 4.91 -6.29
CA LYS A 116 -10.45 5.85 -6.92
C LYS A 116 -10.73 5.53 -8.39
N PHE A 117 -9.94 4.65 -9.01
CA PHE A 117 -10.13 4.16 -10.37
C PHE A 117 -10.66 2.73 -10.42
N LEU A 118 -11.29 2.26 -9.34
CA LEU A 118 -11.82 0.90 -9.22
C LEU A 118 -10.75 -0.19 -9.39
N CYS A 119 -9.49 0.14 -9.07
CA CYS A 119 -8.45 -0.87 -9.02
C CYS A 119 -8.86 -1.95 -8.00
N PRO A 120 -8.78 -3.25 -8.35
CA PRO A 120 -8.99 -4.32 -7.38
C PRO A 120 -7.87 -4.36 -6.34
N ALA A 121 -8.17 -4.93 -5.17
CA ALA A 121 -7.15 -5.21 -4.16
C ALA A 121 -6.10 -6.20 -4.67
N ALA A 122 -4.87 -6.12 -4.15
CA ALA A 122 -3.77 -6.99 -4.58
C ALA A 122 -4.09 -8.49 -4.45
N SER A 123 -4.87 -8.90 -3.44
CA SER A 123 -5.29 -10.29 -3.26
C SER A 123 -6.17 -10.81 -4.41
N ILE A 124 -6.99 -9.93 -5.00
CA ILE A 124 -7.83 -10.24 -6.17
C ILE A 124 -6.95 -10.31 -7.42
N LEU A 125 -6.12 -9.28 -7.64
CA LEU A 125 -5.20 -9.23 -8.79
C LEU A 125 -4.22 -10.41 -8.82
N CYS A 126 -3.76 -10.86 -7.66
CA CYS A 126 -2.90 -12.03 -7.51
C CYS A 126 -3.54 -13.30 -8.09
N ARG A 127 -4.84 -13.50 -7.84
CA ARG A 127 -5.62 -14.64 -8.36
C ARG A 127 -5.92 -14.47 -9.85
N GLU A 128 -6.33 -13.27 -10.27
CA GLU A 128 -6.67 -12.99 -11.67
C GLU A 128 -5.48 -13.13 -12.62
N PHE A 129 -4.29 -12.71 -12.17
CA PHE A 129 -3.08 -12.74 -12.98
C PHE A 129 -2.25 -14.02 -12.82
N ASP A 130 -2.65 -14.91 -11.90
CA ASP A 130 -1.86 -16.06 -11.44
C ASP A 130 -0.39 -15.66 -11.22
N PHE A 131 -0.18 -14.57 -10.47
CA PHE A 131 1.10 -13.89 -10.36
C PHE A 131 1.55 -13.79 -8.91
N LYS A 132 2.57 -14.58 -8.57
CA LYS A 132 3.20 -14.57 -7.24
C LYS A 132 4.69 -14.30 -7.38
N THR A 133 5.10 -13.05 -7.13
CA THR A 133 6.53 -12.72 -6.98
C THR A 133 6.73 -11.88 -5.74
N THR A 134 7.40 -12.42 -4.73
CA THR A 134 7.68 -11.70 -3.49
C THR A 134 9.06 -11.03 -3.54
N CYS A 135 9.35 -10.17 -2.56
CA CYS A 135 10.71 -9.67 -2.35
C CYS A 135 11.60 -10.77 -1.77
N LEU A 136 12.92 -10.55 -1.78
CA LEU A 136 13.90 -11.53 -1.32
C LEU A 136 13.65 -11.93 0.14
N GLU A 137 13.33 -10.99 1.01
CA GLU A 137 13.07 -11.22 2.42
C GLU A 137 11.85 -12.11 2.66
N HIS A 138 10.78 -11.91 1.88
CA HIS A 138 9.61 -12.79 1.94
C HIS A 138 9.88 -14.15 1.29
N MET A 139 10.67 -14.20 0.22
CA MET A 139 11.08 -15.46 -0.42
C MET A 139 11.83 -16.35 0.56
N LEU A 140 12.88 -15.83 1.20
CA LEU A 140 13.66 -16.56 2.21
C LEU A 140 12.81 -17.02 3.39
N LYS A 141 11.80 -16.24 3.78
CA LYS A 141 10.87 -16.62 4.85
C LYS A 141 9.87 -17.69 4.42
N SER A 142 9.44 -17.71 3.17
CA SER A 142 8.50 -18.70 2.65
C SER A 142 9.10 -20.10 2.58
N GLU A 143 10.43 -20.20 2.37
CA GLU A 143 11.15 -21.47 2.41
C GLU A 143 11.25 -22.05 3.83
N ILE A 144 11.33 -21.17 4.84
CA ILE A 144 11.50 -21.56 6.25
C ILE A 144 10.16 -21.76 6.97
N ARG A 145 9.16 -20.93 6.64
CA ARG A 145 7.84 -20.91 7.30
C ARG A 145 6.78 -21.39 6.30
N LEU A 146 6.66 -22.71 6.21
CA LEU A 146 5.58 -23.40 5.49
C LEU A 146 4.22 -22.74 5.83
N SER A 147 3.51 -22.25 4.80
CA SER A 147 2.06 -21.95 4.74
C SER A 147 1.50 -20.52 4.92
N ARG A 148 2.28 -19.45 5.16
CA ARG A 148 1.68 -18.09 5.28
C ARG A 148 2.02 -17.16 4.12
N GLU A 149 0.98 -16.73 3.40
CA GLU A 149 1.07 -15.64 2.42
C GLU A 149 1.10 -14.30 3.16
N PHE A 150 2.31 -13.73 3.30
CA PHE A 150 2.48 -12.38 3.85
C PHE A 150 2.26 -11.32 2.77
N GLN A 151 1.72 -10.17 3.18
CA GLN A 151 1.68 -8.98 2.34
C GLN A 151 3.09 -8.49 2.05
N CYS A 152 3.35 -8.20 0.77
CA CYS A 152 4.66 -7.83 0.25
C CYS A 152 4.49 -6.59 -0.62
N ALA A 153 5.10 -5.47 -0.21
CA ALA A 153 4.97 -4.20 -0.92
C ALA A 153 5.39 -4.31 -2.39
N LEU A 154 6.48 -5.06 -2.65
CA LEU A 154 6.99 -5.24 -4.00
C LEU A 154 6.04 -6.06 -4.87
N ASN A 155 5.45 -7.12 -4.33
CA ASN A 155 4.46 -7.92 -5.06
C ASN A 155 3.24 -7.07 -5.41
N ASN A 156 2.72 -6.31 -4.44
CA ASN A 156 1.59 -5.40 -4.64
C ASN A 156 1.89 -4.38 -5.74
N CYS A 157 3.05 -3.71 -5.70
CA CYS A 157 3.44 -2.76 -6.74
C CYS A 157 3.46 -3.40 -8.15
N ARG A 158 3.94 -4.64 -8.27
CA ARG A 158 3.98 -5.37 -9.55
C ARG A 158 2.59 -5.71 -10.05
N LEU A 159 1.69 -6.14 -9.17
CA LEU A 159 0.28 -6.40 -9.49
C LEU A 159 -0.42 -5.13 -9.96
N TYR A 160 -0.27 -4.02 -9.23
CA TYR A 160 -0.86 -2.74 -9.61
C TYR A 160 -0.26 -2.19 -10.90
N LYS A 161 1.06 -2.30 -11.12
CA LYS A 161 1.68 -1.98 -12.41
C LYS A 161 1.03 -2.77 -13.55
N ARG A 162 0.86 -4.08 -13.38
CA ARG A 162 0.25 -4.95 -14.39
C ARG A 162 -1.18 -4.53 -14.70
N TRP A 163 -1.97 -4.24 -13.67
CA TRP A 163 -3.34 -3.74 -13.82
C TRP A 163 -3.39 -2.41 -14.57
N VAL A 164 -2.59 -1.40 -14.15
CA VAL A 164 -2.53 -0.09 -14.82
C VAL A 164 -2.16 -0.24 -16.30
N LEU A 165 -1.15 -1.07 -16.61
CA LEU A 165 -0.73 -1.30 -18.00
C LEU A 165 -1.80 -2.05 -18.81
N GLN A 166 -2.55 -2.98 -18.22
CA GLN A 166 -3.65 -3.66 -18.88
C GLN A 166 -4.80 -2.69 -19.19
N VAL A 167 -5.22 -1.87 -18.22
CA VAL A 167 -6.23 -0.83 -18.44
C VAL A 167 -5.80 0.12 -19.55
N THR A 168 -4.54 0.54 -19.53
CA THR A 168 -3.98 1.45 -20.55
C THR A 168 -3.97 0.82 -21.93
N ARG A 169 -3.52 -0.43 -22.07
CA ARG A 169 -3.51 -1.16 -23.35
C ARG A 169 -4.90 -1.38 -23.93
N ASN A 170 -5.90 -1.59 -23.08
CA ASN A 170 -7.30 -1.73 -23.51
C ASN A 170 -7.92 -0.41 -23.99
N HIS A 171 -7.28 0.72 -23.69
CA HIS A 171 -7.73 2.05 -24.09
C HIS A 171 -7.06 2.53 -25.40
N ILE A 172 -5.79 2.18 -25.62
CA ILE A 172 -5.02 2.69 -26.76
C ILE A 172 -5.03 1.76 -27.98
N ARG A 173 -4.80 2.35 -29.15
CA ARG A 173 -4.51 1.57 -30.37
C ARG A 173 -3.10 0.95 -30.28
N PRO A 174 -2.85 -0.23 -30.89
CA PRO A 174 -1.59 -0.97 -30.77
C PRO A 174 -0.29 -0.25 -31.19
N ARG A 175 -0.39 0.93 -31.82
CA ARG A 175 0.76 1.73 -32.30
C ARG A 175 1.04 2.98 -31.48
N ASN A 176 0.21 3.30 -30.49
CA ASN A 176 0.42 4.50 -29.68
C ASN A 176 1.45 4.21 -28.58
N GLU A 177 2.35 5.16 -28.37
CA GLU A 177 3.29 5.11 -27.25
C GLU A 177 2.54 5.31 -25.92
N ILE A 178 2.95 4.58 -24.88
CA ILE A 178 2.39 4.75 -23.54
C ILE A 178 3.18 5.85 -22.84
N ASP A 179 2.54 6.97 -22.57
CA ASP A 179 3.04 8.05 -21.73
C ASP A 179 2.15 8.32 -20.51
N SER A 180 2.59 9.23 -19.62
CA SER A 180 1.87 9.57 -18.40
C SER A 180 0.44 10.08 -18.62
N ASN A 181 0.24 10.88 -19.68
CA ASN A 181 -1.07 11.46 -19.99
C ASN A 181 -2.04 10.38 -20.47
N THR A 182 -1.53 9.47 -21.30
CA THR A 182 -2.25 8.33 -21.85
C THR A 182 -2.67 7.36 -20.76
N VAL A 183 -1.80 7.07 -19.79
CA VAL A 183 -2.13 6.24 -18.62
C VAL A 183 -3.26 6.88 -17.83
N TYR A 184 -3.15 8.17 -17.47
CA TYR A 184 -4.16 8.85 -16.68
C TYR A 184 -5.51 8.96 -17.41
N ALA A 185 -5.50 9.22 -18.72
CA ALA A 185 -6.69 9.22 -19.55
C ALA A 185 -7.38 7.85 -19.56
N ALA A 186 -6.61 6.77 -19.74
CA ALA A 186 -7.14 5.41 -19.74
C ALA A 186 -7.78 5.03 -18.40
N LEU A 187 -7.17 5.42 -17.28
CA LEU A 187 -7.73 5.20 -15.94
C LEU A 187 -9.06 5.95 -15.74
N ARG A 188 -9.14 7.22 -16.16
CA ARG A 188 -10.40 7.98 -16.10
C ARG A 188 -11.49 7.37 -16.97
N ASP A 189 -11.15 6.92 -18.17
CA ASP A 189 -12.12 6.28 -19.06
C ASP A 189 -12.50 4.87 -18.60
N HIS A 190 -11.63 4.18 -17.86
CA HIS A 190 -11.99 2.95 -17.16
C HIS A 190 -13.01 3.22 -16.05
N LEU A 191 -12.79 4.24 -15.22
CA LEU A 191 -13.73 4.65 -14.18
C LEU A 191 -15.11 4.99 -14.77
N ARG A 192 -15.15 5.86 -15.80
CA ARG A 192 -16.42 6.25 -16.45
C ARG A 192 -17.20 5.09 -17.03
N ARG A 193 -16.52 4.11 -17.64
CA ARG A 193 -17.17 2.94 -18.25
C ARG A 193 -17.74 1.97 -17.22
N ASN A 194 -17.11 1.87 -16.05
CA ASN A 194 -17.48 0.89 -15.02
C ASN A 194 -18.26 1.51 -13.85
N ASN A 195 -18.43 2.83 -13.83
CA ASN A 195 -19.25 3.57 -12.88
C ASN A 195 -19.95 4.76 -13.56
N PRO A 196 -20.93 4.51 -14.47
CA PRO A 196 -21.56 5.55 -15.29
C PRO A 196 -22.45 6.52 -14.48
N ASP A 197 -22.98 6.06 -13.35
CA ASP A 197 -23.93 6.82 -12.50
C ASP A 197 -23.26 7.43 -11.26
N GLY A 198 -21.97 7.20 -11.05
CA GLY A 198 -21.23 7.74 -9.90
C GLY A 198 -20.83 9.20 -10.12
N GLU A 199 -21.10 10.06 -9.13
CA GLU A 199 -20.57 11.43 -9.13
C GLU A 199 -19.03 11.38 -9.25
N LEU A 200 -18.51 12.08 -10.26
CA LEU A 200 -17.08 12.22 -10.52
C LEU A 200 -16.46 13.16 -9.48
N GLU A 201 -16.40 12.74 -8.22
CA GLU A 201 -15.58 13.40 -7.20
C GLU A 201 -14.11 12.99 -7.38
N LEU A 202 -13.54 13.43 -8.49
CA LEU A 202 -12.11 13.71 -8.62
C LEU A 202 -11.92 15.21 -8.34
N SER A 203 -12.43 15.70 -7.21
CA SER A 203 -12.26 17.11 -6.84
C SER A 203 -10.81 17.37 -6.46
N SER A 204 -10.30 18.47 -7.00
CA SER A 204 -9.28 19.25 -6.31
C SER A 204 -9.87 19.71 -4.98
N GLU A 205 -9.20 19.40 -3.87
CA GLU A 205 -9.51 19.79 -2.48
C GLU A 205 -10.19 18.65 -1.70
N ASP A 206 -9.43 18.11 -0.74
CA ASP A 206 -9.89 17.20 0.32
C ASP A 206 -9.30 17.81 1.61
N GLU A 207 -9.92 18.88 2.10
CA GLU A 207 -9.87 19.24 3.51
C GLU A 207 -11.06 18.51 4.17
N GLY A 208 -10.79 17.53 5.02
CA GLY A 208 -11.83 16.73 5.68
C GLY A 208 -11.28 15.83 6.77
N GLU A 209 -11.91 15.92 7.93
CA GLU A 209 -11.58 15.45 9.28
C GLU A 209 -11.36 13.93 9.49
N PRO A 210 -10.82 13.49 10.66
CA PRO A 210 -10.41 12.10 10.86
C PRO A 210 -11.62 11.18 11.10
N GLU A 211 -11.98 10.38 10.10
CA GLU A 211 -12.94 9.28 10.24
C GLU A 211 -12.32 8.01 10.84
N GLU A 212 -13.17 7.29 11.56
CA GLU A 212 -12.86 6.20 12.50
C GLU A 212 -11.99 5.07 11.91
N LEU A 213 -10.81 4.92 12.50
CA LEU A 213 -9.85 3.84 12.27
C LEU A 213 -10.34 2.52 12.86
N PHE A 214 -10.76 1.54 12.06
CA PHE A 214 -10.46 0.11 12.30
C PHE A 214 -10.57 -0.69 11.00
N GLY A 215 -9.45 -0.82 10.29
CA GLY A 215 -9.31 -1.62 9.05
C GLY A 215 -9.22 -3.14 9.30
N ILE A 216 -10.00 -3.68 10.25
CA ILE A 216 -10.18 -5.12 10.41
C ILE A 216 -11.69 -5.37 10.47
N ASN A 217 -12.25 -6.01 9.44
CA ASN A 217 -13.62 -6.48 9.53
C ASN A 217 -13.66 -7.58 10.62
N ALA A 218 -14.46 -7.38 11.67
CA ALA A 218 -14.57 -8.33 12.77
C ALA A 218 -15.06 -9.72 12.31
N GLU A 219 -15.60 -9.82 11.10
CA GLU A 219 -15.98 -11.08 10.44
C GLU A 219 -14.78 -11.92 9.97
N ASP A 220 -13.62 -11.29 9.79
CA ASP A 220 -12.37 -11.96 9.40
C ASP A 220 -11.60 -12.52 10.60
N LEU A 221 -12.04 -12.22 11.83
CA LEU A 221 -11.47 -12.74 13.08
C LEU A 221 -12.06 -14.11 13.42
N ASN A 222 -11.26 -15.01 13.97
CA ASN A 222 -11.78 -16.27 14.48
C ASN A 222 -12.72 -16.03 15.70
N PRO A 223 -13.65 -16.97 16.02
CA PRO A 223 -14.66 -16.74 17.06
C PRO A 223 -14.13 -16.25 18.42
N PRO A 224 -13.01 -16.76 18.98
CA PRO A 224 -12.48 -16.24 20.24
C PRO A 224 -11.82 -14.85 20.11
N GLU A 225 -11.26 -14.49 18.95
CA GLU A 225 -10.74 -13.14 18.67
C GLU A 225 -11.87 -12.13 18.45
N ARG A 226 -12.95 -12.55 17.78
CA ARG A 226 -14.17 -11.75 17.57
C ARG A 226 -14.84 -11.39 18.90
N ALA A 227 -14.92 -12.34 19.83
CA ALA A 227 -15.47 -12.09 21.18
C ALA A 227 -14.66 -11.04 21.97
N ARG A 228 -13.33 -11.03 21.82
CA ARG A 228 -12.47 -10.01 22.46
C ARG A 228 -12.63 -8.64 21.83
N PHE A 229 -12.77 -8.58 20.51
CA PHE A 229 -12.99 -7.34 19.78
C PHE A 229 -14.28 -6.61 20.21
N TYR A 230 -15.34 -7.35 20.53
CA TYR A 230 -16.60 -6.77 21.03
C TYR A 230 -16.59 -6.47 22.53
N ASN A 231 -15.86 -7.25 23.34
CA ASN A 231 -15.84 -7.08 24.79
C ASN A 231 -14.94 -5.93 25.29
N ASP A 232 -13.97 -5.49 24.48
CA ASP A 232 -13.07 -4.38 24.83
C ASP A 232 -13.57 -2.99 24.37
N ARG A 233 -14.78 -2.89 23.80
CA ARG A 233 -15.40 -1.57 23.54
C ARG A 233 -15.87 -0.96 24.86
N PRO A 234 -15.45 0.27 25.22
CA PRO A 234 -16.08 0.98 26.32
C PRO A 234 -17.57 1.15 25.98
N ALA A 235 -18.45 0.82 26.94
CA ALA A 235 -19.87 1.08 26.81
C ALA A 235 -20.05 2.57 26.53
N ALA A 236 -20.65 2.90 25.38
CA ALA A 236 -20.98 4.27 25.03
C ALA A 236 -21.91 4.85 26.12
N ALA A 237 -21.47 5.94 26.73
CA ALA A 237 -22.27 6.78 27.63
C ALA A 237 -23.09 7.78 26.82
#